data_AF-A0A975R6J5-F1
#
_entry.id   AF-A0A975R6J5-F1
#
_cell.length_a   1.000
_cell.length_b   1.000
_cell.length_c   1.000
_cell.angle_alpha   90.00
_cell.angle_beta   90.00
_cell.angle_gamma   90.00
#
_symmetry.space_group_name_H-M   'P 1'
#
loop_
_entity.id
_entity.type
_entity.pdbx_description
1 polymer ?
#
loop_
_entity_poly.entity_id
_entity_poly.type
_entity_poly.pdbx_seq_one_letter_code
_entity_poly.pdbx_strand_id
1 'polypeptide(L)'
;MRLQSVTTTNVGGLVDGVTEIPLESFVALAGGNGTGKSKLLACMLGPWSGFIPTARAGVEARVDIALQFNEREQLALRDLSEARGWGAVEVPEAATISFTQHPTAGMRRASTPRLAVLDHAFSLGDFIQTQPSLNVVYLPAERRLLPAGSSAIDLAQLSELMAFQKTAEPLNALHDYGRLDDQEFESFARALCVAASLPNEPGEDGEAMRARADWEGFLQTVNEMIAPKELLPLTRQNPEQLRIRIPAGSVHDVQELSSGERQALIIISRVLRAGAGHSLVLIDEPDAYLHPQLSPDPPPLICGR
;
A
#
# COMPACT_ATOMS: atom_id res chain seq x y z
N MET A 1 -3.76 -6.61 -11.85
CA MET A 1 -2.47 -6.35 -12.51
C MET A 1 -1.40 -6.99 -11.68
N ARG A 2 -0.34 -7.46 -12.33
CA ARG A 2 0.71 -8.19 -11.65
C ARG A 2 2.10 -7.74 -12.08
N LEU A 3 3.00 -7.62 -11.10
CA LEU A 3 4.43 -7.45 -11.33
C LEU A 3 5.07 -8.81 -11.63
N GLN A 4 5.75 -8.95 -12.77
CA GLN A 4 6.42 -10.18 -13.19
C GLN A 4 7.92 -10.15 -12.89
N SER A 5 8.58 -9.03 -13.16
CA SER A 5 10.00 -8.86 -12.88
C SER A 5 10.39 -7.39 -12.81
N VAL A 6 11.51 -7.13 -12.13
CA VAL A 6 12.21 -5.86 -12.17
C VAL A 6 13.65 -6.10 -12.60
N THR A 7 14.08 -5.42 -13.66
CA THR A 7 15.47 -5.40 -14.11
C THR A 7 16.09 -4.10 -13.68
N THR A 8 17.25 -4.14 -13.05
CA THR A 8 17.98 -2.94 -12.65
C THR A 8 19.36 -2.90 -13.31
N THR A 9 19.79 -1.71 -13.70
CA THR A 9 21.11 -1.45 -14.28
C THR A 9 21.63 -0.14 -13.73
N ASN A 10 22.84 -0.16 -13.17
CA ASN A 10 23.54 0.97 -12.58
C ASN A 10 22.78 1.72 -11.48
N VAL A 11 21.80 1.09 -10.82
CA VAL A 11 21.09 1.71 -9.70
C VAL A 11 21.98 1.69 -8.46
N GLY A 12 22.12 2.83 -7.78
CA GLY A 12 22.98 2.98 -6.62
C GLY A 12 22.53 2.12 -5.45
N GLY A 13 23.37 1.19 -4.99
CA GLY A 13 23.06 0.27 -3.89
C GLY A 13 22.23 -0.96 -4.29
N LEU A 14 22.07 -1.21 -5.60
CA LEU A 14 21.56 -2.48 -6.13
C LEU A 14 22.59 -3.11 -7.05
N VAL A 15 22.55 -4.44 -7.12
CA VAL A 15 23.32 -5.24 -8.08
C VAL A 15 22.54 -5.27 -9.39
N ASP A 16 23.26 -5.17 -10.52
CA ASP A 16 22.64 -5.27 -11.84
C ASP A 16 22.10 -6.67 -12.05
N GLY A 17 20.89 -6.78 -12.58
CA GLY A 17 20.26 -8.06 -12.82
C GLY A 17 18.75 -7.98 -12.90
N VAL A 18 18.16 -9.15 -13.04
CA VAL A 18 16.71 -9.37 -13.10
C VAL A 18 16.27 -10.01 -11.80
N THR A 19 15.27 -9.43 -11.14
CA THR A 19 14.55 -10.06 -10.04
C THR A 19 13.17 -10.47 -10.54
N GLU A 20 12.96 -11.78 -10.68
CA GLU A 20 11.65 -12.35 -11.01
C GLU A 20 10.76 -12.41 -9.78
N ILE A 21 9.47 -12.13 -9.96
CA ILE A 21 8.47 -12.13 -8.89
C ILE A 21 7.59 -13.37 -9.07
N PRO A 22 7.63 -14.33 -8.10
CA PRO A 22 6.85 -15.56 -8.18
C PRO A 22 5.35 -15.36 -8.40
N LEU A 23 4.66 -16.40 -8.89
CA LEU A 23 3.21 -16.40 -9.12
C LEU A 23 2.36 -16.62 -7.86
N GLU A 24 2.95 -16.41 -6.69
CA GLU A 24 2.28 -16.61 -5.41
C GLU A 24 1.55 -15.34 -4.94
N SER A 25 0.54 -15.53 -4.09
CA SER A 25 -0.22 -14.43 -3.49
C SER A 25 0.58 -13.64 -2.45
N PHE A 26 1.69 -14.20 -1.97
CA PHE A 26 2.56 -13.58 -0.98
C PHE A 26 4.01 -13.82 -1.39
N VAL A 27 4.81 -12.75 -1.41
CA VAL A 27 6.24 -12.80 -1.73
C VAL A 27 6.99 -12.01 -0.67
N ALA A 28 7.97 -12.66 -0.04
CA ALA A 28 8.85 -12.02 0.94
C ALA A 28 10.24 -11.78 0.33
N LEU A 29 10.70 -10.53 0.36
CA LEU A 29 12.06 -10.16 -0.03
C LEU A 29 12.94 -10.11 1.24
N ALA A 30 13.70 -11.17 1.48
CA ALA A 30 14.57 -11.30 2.65
C ALA A 30 16.05 -11.02 2.32
N GLY A 31 16.79 -10.51 3.29
CA GLY A 31 18.22 -10.23 3.17
C GLY A 31 18.72 -9.35 4.31
N GLY A 32 20.03 -9.32 4.52
CA GLY A 32 20.65 -8.51 5.57
C GLY A 32 20.36 -7.01 5.46
N ASN A 33 20.68 -6.26 6.51
CA ASN A 33 20.53 -4.81 6.49
C ASN A 33 21.48 -4.17 5.47
N GLY A 34 21.00 -3.18 4.72
CA GLY A 34 21.79 -2.49 3.71
C GLY A 34 21.97 -3.22 2.38
N THR A 35 21.31 -4.37 2.15
CA THR A 35 21.37 -5.10 0.86
C THR A 35 20.57 -4.45 -0.27
N GLY A 36 19.88 -3.33 -0.01
CA GLY A 36 19.13 -2.59 -1.02
C GLY A 36 17.65 -2.97 -1.18
N LYS A 37 17.07 -3.76 -0.25
CA LYS A 37 15.65 -4.18 -0.30
C LYS A 37 14.67 -3.01 -0.55
N SER A 38 14.74 -1.96 0.27
CA SER A 38 13.90 -0.76 0.12
C SER A 38 14.12 -0.04 -1.22
N LYS A 39 15.35 -0.07 -1.75
CA LYS A 39 15.66 0.50 -3.07
C LYS A 39 15.06 -0.32 -4.19
N LEU A 40 15.08 -1.65 -4.07
CA LEU A 40 14.43 -2.54 -5.02
C LEU A 40 12.91 -2.31 -5.03
N LEU A 41 12.29 -2.17 -3.86
CA LEU A 41 10.87 -1.80 -3.75
C LEU A 41 10.59 -0.44 -4.40
N ALA A 42 11.44 0.57 -4.17
CA ALA A 42 11.32 1.87 -4.82
C ALA A 42 11.41 1.76 -6.36
N CYS A 43 12.27 0.89 -6.89
CA CYS A 43 12.31 0.57 -8.33
C CYS A 43 10.98 -0.02 -8.81
N MET A 44 10.39 -0.97 -8.07
CA MET A 44 9.10 -1.58 -8.43
C MET A 44 7.95 -0.57 -8.45
N LEU A 45 8.03 0.46 -7.60
CA LEU A 45 7.01 1.51 -7.46
C LEU A 45 7.09 2.61 -8.53
N GLY A 46 8.14 2.60 -9.36
CA GLY A 46 8.39 3.60 -10.41
C GLY A 46 7.17 3.97 -11.27
N PRO A 47 6.30 3.05 -11.72
CA PRO A 47 5.13 3.37 -12.55
C PRO A 47 4.18 4.36 -11.89
N TRP A 48 4.01 4.25 -10.56
CA TRP A 48 3.09 5.07 -9.76
C TRP A 48 3.77 6.30 -9.15
N SER A 49 5.00 6.14 -8.66
CA SER A 49 5.74 7.25 -8.02
C SER A 49 6.37 8.20 -9.05
N GLY A 50 6.63 7.72 -10.27
CA GLY A 50 7.47 8.45 -11.21
C GLY A 50 8.87 8.67 -10.65
N PHE A 51 9.38 7.75 -9.84
CA PHE A 51 10.68 7.88 -9.21
C PHE A 51 11.43 6.54 -9.26
N ILE A 52 12.73 6.60 -9.54
CA ILE A 52 13.67 5.51 -9.31
C ILE A 52 14.87 6.00 -8.51
N PRO A 53 15.51 5.14 -7.69
CA PRO A 53 16.68 5.51 -6.93
C PRO A 53 17.83 6.02 -7.81
N THR A 54 18.69 6.86 -7.23
CA THR A 54 19.80 7.49 -7.93
C THR A 54 20.77 6.48 -8.54
N ALA A 55 21.32 6.81 -9.70
CA ALA A 55 22.38 6.03 -10.33
C ALA A 55 23.66 5.92 -9.48
N ARG A 56 24.47 4.89 -9.77
CA ARG A 56 25.88 4.85 -9.36
C ARG A 56 26.61 6.04 -9.99
N ALA A 57 27.63 6.55 -9.30
CA ALA A 57 28.27 7.82 -9.65
C ALA A 57 28.66 7.93 -11.14
N GLY A 58 28.10 8.93 -11.81
CA GLY A 58 28.46 9.32 -13.18
C GLY A 58 27.93 8.44 -14.31
N VAL A 59 27.09 7.44 -14.02
CA VAL A 59 26.50 6.56 -15.04
C VAL A 59 24.99 6.73 -15.14
N GLU A 60 24.43 6.34 -16.28
CA GLU A 60 22.98 6.24 -16.47
C GLU A 60 22.43 5.04 -15.70
N ALA A 61 21.39 5.25 -14.90
CA ALA A 61 20.61 4.18 -14.29
C ALA A 61 19.38 3.84 -15.12
N ARG A 62 19.06 2.55 -15.18
CA ARG A 62 17.89 2.03 -15.86
C ARG A 62 17.16 1.02 -14.99
N VAL A 63 15.84 1.11 -14.99
CA VAL A 63 14.94 0.16 -14.35
C VAL A 63 13.89 -0.25 -15.38
N ASP A 64 13.74 -1.54 -15.63
CA ASP A 64 12.68 -2.08 -16.48
C ASP A 64 11.73 -2.93 -15.62
N ILE A 65 10.44 -2.66 -15.72
CA ILE A 65 9.40 -3.24 -14.86
C ILE A 65 8.41 -3.98 -15.75
N ALA A 66 8.39 -5.30 -15.67
CA ALA A 66 7.46 -6.13 -16.43
C ALA A 66 6.14 -6.27 -15.68
N LEU A 67 5.06 -5.85 -16.33
CA LEU A 67 3.70 -5.90 -15.80
C LEU A 67 2.84 -6.82 -16.66
N GLN A 68 1.91 -7.52 -16.02
CA GLN A 68 0.86 -8.32 -16.65
C GLN A 68 -0.51 -7.77 -16.27
N PHE A 69 -1.39 -7.68 -17.25
CA PHE A 69 -2.75 -7.17 -17.13
C PHE A 69 -3.75 -8.28 -17.40
N ASN A 70 -4.87 -8.27 -16.68
CA ASN A 70 -6.02 -9.09 -17.04
C ASN A 70 -6.90 -8.38 -18.09
N GLU A 71 -7.89 -9.09 -18.61
CA GLU A 71 -8.80 -8.56 -19.65
C GLU A 71 -9.52 -7.28 -19.22
N ARG A 72 -9.94 -7.19 -17.95
CA ARG A 72 -10.62 -6.02 -17.39
C ARG A 72 -9.70 -4.79 -17.38
N GLU A 73 -8.43 -4.99 -17.03
CA GLU A 73 -7.42 -3.94 -16.98
C GLU A 73 -7.02 -3.47 -18.38
N GLN A 74 -6.87 -4.41 -19.32
CA GLN A 74 -6.65 -4.09 -20.73
C GLN A 74 -7.80 -3.27 -21.29
N LEU A 75 -9.06 -3.62 -20.96
CA LEU A 75 -10.23 -2.84 -21.35
C LEU A 75 -10.19 -1.42 -20.74
N ALA A 76 -9.95 -1.31 -19.43
CA ALA A 76 -9.88 0.00 -18.76
C ALA A 76 -8.79 0.91 -19.35
N LEU A 77 -7.62 0.36 -19.69
CA LEU A 77 -6.55 1.11 -20.34
C LEU A 77 -6.94 1.52 -21.78
N ARG A 78 -7.63 0.66 -22.54
CA ARG A 78 -8.14 1.02 -23.87
C ARG A 78 -9.14 2.16 -23.81
N ASP A 79 -10.12 2.06 -22.90
CA ASP A 79 -11.14 3.09 -22.70
C ASP A 79 -10.50 4.43 -22.31
N LEU A 80 -9.49 4.41 -21.44
CA LEU A 80 -8.71 5.59 -21.09
C LEU A 80 -8.00 6.20 -22.31
N SER A 81 -7.37 5.35 -23.14
CA SER A 81 -6.67 5.80 -24.36
C SER A 81 -7.60 6.52 -25.32
N GLU A 82 -8.80 5.97 -25.54
CA GLU A 82 -9.82 6.60 -26.38
C GLU A 82 -10.33 7.90 -25.76
N ALA A 83 -10.65 7.90 -24.47
CA ALA A 83 -11.15 9.08 -23.75
C ALA A 83 -10.15 10.25 -23.73
N ARG A 84 -8.85 9.96 -23.72
CA ARG A 84 -7.78 10.98 -23.76
C ARG A 84 -7.36 11.37 -25.19
N GLY A 85 -7.92 10.73 -26.21
CA GLY A 85 -7.57 10.99 -27.62
C GLY A 85 -6.19 10.47 -28.02
N TRP A 86 -5.64 9.48 -27.31
CA TRP A 86 -4.39 8.80 -27.69
C TRP A 86 -4.59 7.76 -28.79
N GLY A 87 -5.85 7.55 -29.20
CA GLY A 87 -6.24 6.64 -30.27
C GLY A 87 -6.73 5.29 -29.74
N ALA A 88 -7.37 4.54 -30.64
CA ALA A 88 -7.73 3.15 -30.40
C ALA A 88 -6.44 2.31 -30.43
N VAL A 89 -6.10 1.73 -29.30
CA VAL A 89 -4.89 0.93 -29.12
C VAL A 89 -5.27 -0.47 -28.64
N GLU A 90 -4.48 -1.46 -29.02
CA GLU A 90 -4.56 -2.78 -28.41
C GLU A 90 -3.55 -2.85 -27.27
N VAL A 91 -4.05 -2.94 -26.03
CA VAL A 91 -3.19 -3.05 -24.85
C VAL A 91 -2.80 -4.52 -24.69
N PRO A 92 -1.50 -4.87 -24.76
CA PRO A 92 -1.07 -6.25 -24.64
C PRO A 92 -1.29 -6.79 -23.22
N GLU A 93 -1.32 -8.12 -23.08
CA GLU A 93 -1.41 -8.77 -21.78
C GLU A 93 -0.18 -8.48 -20.92
N ALA A 94 1.00 -8.37 -21.54
CA ALA A 94 2.25 -8.04 -20.87
C ALA A 94 2.88 -6.78 -21.48
N ALA A 95 3.41 -5.91 -20.63
CA ALA A 95 4.16 -4.74 -21.05
C ALA A 95 5.31 -4.45 -20.10
N THR A 96 6.35 -3.79 -20.61
CA THR A 96 7.47 -3.31 -19.82
C THR A 96 7.42 -1.80 -19.70
N ILE A 97 7.50 -1.27 -18.48
CA ILE A 97 7.70 0.16 -18.22
C ILE A 97 9.16 0.37 -17.84
N SER A 98 9.85 1.18 -18.64
CA SER A 98 11.26 1.50 -18.51
C SER A 98 11.43 2.91 -17.96
N PHE A 99 12.26 3.03 -16.93
CA PHE A 99 12.73 4.29 -16.38
C PHE A 99 14.24 4.42 -16.63
N THR A 100 14.65 5.56 -17.13
CA THR A 100 16.06 5.89 -17.37
C THR A 100 16.37 7.20 -16.69
N GLN A 101 17.35 7.20 -15.78
CA GLN A 101 17.83 8.40 -15.11
C GLN A 101 19.21 8.74 -15.63
N HIS A 102 19.29 9.83 -16.39
CA HIS A 102 20.54 10.37 -16.91
C HIS A 102 21.04 11.50 -15.99
N PRO A 103 22.35 11.56 -15.66
CA PRO A 103 22.89 12.58 -14.76
C PRO A 103 22.60 14.03 -15.19
N THR A 104 22.51 14.28 -16.49
CA THR A 104 22.27 15.64 -17.04
C THR A 104 20.91 15.83 -17.69
N ALA A 105 20.23 14.76 -18.10
CA ALA A 105 18.97 14.85 -18.86
C ALA A 105 17.74 14.54 -18.00
N GLY A 106 17.94 14.27 -16.70
CA GLY A 106 16.89 13.92 -15.77
C GLY A 106 16.35 12.51 -16.00
N MET A 107 15.12 12.30 -15.55
CA MET A 107 14.44 11.00 -15.65
C MET A 107 13.56 10.97 -16.90
N ARG A 108 13.59 9.83 -17.60
CA ARG A 108 12.74 9.51 -18.74
C ARG A 108 11.97 8.23 -18.46
N ARG A 109 10.73 8.19 -18.91
CA ARG A 109 9.85 7.02 -18.87
C ARG A 109 9.51 6.61 -20.31
N ALA A 110 9.44 5.31 -20.55
CA ALA A 110 8.95 4.75 -21.79
C ALA A 110 8.31 3.38 -21.53
N SER A 111 7.47 2.93 -22.47
CA SER A 111 6.85 1.62 -22.44
C SER A 111 7.26 0.77 -23.64
N THR A 112 7.23 -0.54 -23.46
CA THR A 112 7.33 -1.53 -24.54
C THR A 112 6.13 -2.48 -24.44
N PRO A 113 5.22 -2.50 -25.43
CA PRO A 113 5.18 -1.64 -26.63
C PRO A 113 4.99 -0.16 -26.27
N ARG A 114 5.44 0.74 -27.16
CA ARG A 114 5.31 2.19 -26.95
C ARG A 114 3.86 2.61 -27.11
N LEU A 115 3.16 2.76 -25.99
CA LEU A 115 1.78 3.21 -25.94
C LEU A 115 1.67 4.35 -24.93
N ALA A 116 1.12 5.49 -25.35
CA ALA A 116 0.94 6.66 -24.48
C ALA A 116 0.16 6.31 -23.21
N VAL A 117 -0.83 5.41 -23.32
CA VAL A 117 -1.58 4.94 -22.15
C VAL A 117 -0.69 4.26 -21.10
N LEU A 118 0.29 3.44 -21.50
CA LEU A 118 1.19 2.77 -20.56
C LEU A 118 2.21 3.74 -19.94
N ASP A 119 2.55 4.81 -20.66
CA ASP A 119 3.45 5.87 -20.18
C ASP A 119 2.78 6.80 -19.16
N HIS A 120 1.46 6.93 -19.19
CA HIS A 120 0.75 7.96 -18.41
C HIS A 120 -0.29 7.43 -17.41
N ALA A 121 -0.93 6.28 -17.67
CA ALA A 121 -2.09 5.82 -16.89
C ALA A 121 -1.83 5.76 -15.38
N PHE A 122 -0.66 5.28 -14.97
CA PHE A 122 -0.28 5.09 -13.57
C PHE A 122 -0.02 6.40 -12.80
N SER A 123 0.16 7.52 -13.51
CA SER A 123 0.25 8.86 -12.91
C SER A 123 -1.06 9.65 -12.93
N LEU A 124 -2.10 9.11 -13.58
CA LEU A 124 -3.41 9.77 -13.65
C LEU A 124 -4.26 9.38 -12.44
N GLY A 125 -4.27 10.24 -11.42
CA GLY A 125 -4.98 9.98 -10.17
C GLY A 125 -6.47 9.71 -10.34
N ASP A 126 -7.14 10.41 -11.26
CA ASP A 126 -8.56 10.20 -11.56
C ASP A 126 -8.84 8.80 -12.13
N PHE A 127 -7.97 8.34 -13.04
CA PHE A 127 -8.06 7.00 -13.59
C PHE A 127 -7.78 5.92 -12.54
N ILE A 128 -6.69 6.05 -11.78
CA ILE A 128 -6.29 5.07 -10.77
C ILE A 128 -7.34 4.97 -9.65
N GLN A 129 -7.99 6.08 -9.29
CA GLN A 129 -9.11 6.07 -8.34
C GLN A 129 -10.27 5.21 -8.84
N THR A 130 -10.57 5.22 -10.14
CA THR A 130 -11.65 4.38 -10.73
C THR A 130 -11.22 2.95 -11.04
N GLN A 131 -9.91 2.66 -11.03
CA GLN A 131 -9.34 1.35 -11.33
C GLN A 131 -8.41 0.86 -10.19
N PRO A 132 -8.96 0.46 -9.03
CA PRO A 132 -8.15 -0.01 -7.89
C PRO A 132 -7.22 -1.17 -8.23
N SER A 133 -7.56 -2.01 -9.21
CA SER A 133 -6.73 -3.16 -9.62
C SER A 133 -5.44 -2.77 -10.34
N LEU A 134 -5.35 -1.52 -10.80
CA LEU A 134 -4.15 -0.90 -11.35
C LEU A 134 -3.40 -0.04 -10.32
N ASN A 135 -3.95 0.12 -9.11
CA ASN A 135 -3.31 0.85 -8.02
C ASN A 135 -2.47 -0.10 -7.14
N VAL A 136 -1.42 0.45 -6.54
CA VAL A 136 -0.56 -0.26 -5.57
C VAL A 136 -0.74 0.34 -4.18
N VAL A 137 -0.80 -0.51 -3.17
CA VAL A 137 -0.70 -0.09 -1.77
C VAL A 137 0.76 -0.23 -1.35
N TYR A 138 1.37 0.86 -0.87
CA TYR A 138 2.74 0.83 -0.37
C TYR A 138 2.79 1.25 1.10
N LEU A 139 3.58 0.53 1.89
CA LEU A 139 3.87 0.86 3.28
C LEU A 139 5.40 0.94 3.48
N PRO A 140 5.97 2.12 3.78
CA PRO A 140 7.41 2.27 3.97
C PRO A 140 7.87 1.63 5.29
N ALA A 141 9.18 1.37 5.43
CA ALA A 141 9.76 0.76 6.63
C ALA A 141 9.61 1.66 7.86
N GLU A 142 9.91 2.95 7.71
CA GLU A 142 9.75 3.92 8.79
C GLU A 142 8.29 4.35 8.91
N ARG A 143 7.65 3.91 9.99
CA ARG A 143 6.27 4.24 10.33
C ARG A 143 6.22 4.68 11.78
N ARG A 144 5.47 5.71 12.12
CA ARG A 144 5.19 6.09 13.52
C ARG A 144 3.70 6.28 13.67
N LEU A 145 3.11 5.63 14.67
CA LEU A 145 1.78 6.01 15.13
C LEU A 145 1.92 7.31 15.92
N LEU A 146 1.27 8.36 15.45
CA LEU A 146 1.20 9.61 16.20
C LEU A 146 -0.04 9.56 17.11
N PRO A 147 0.00 10.23 18.28
CA PRO A 147 -1.19 10.41 19.09
C PRO A 147 -2.26 11.08 18.24
N ALA A 148 -3.49 10.57 18.28
CA ALA A 148 -4.59 11.29 17.70
C ALA A 148 -4.70 12.66 18.41
N GLY A 149 -4.75 13.74 17.65
CA GLY A 149 -5.26 14.99 18.19
C GLY A 149 -6.68 14.79 18.72
N SER A 150 -7.21 15.73 19.49
CA SER A 150 -8.65 15.79 19.77
C SER A 150 -9.39 16.13 18.47
N SER A 151 -9.41 15.20 17.52
CA SER A 151 -10.16 15.30 16.27
C SER A 151 -11.56 14.77 16.52
N ALA A 152 -12.55 15.59 16.16
CA ALA A 152 -13.93 15.15 16.08
C ALA A 152 -14.03 13.92 15.18
N ILE A 153 -14.96 13.02 15.50
CA ILE A 153 -15.20 11.82 14.70
C ILE A 153 -15.67 12.25 13.31
N ASP A 154 -14.89 11.93 12.29
CA ASP A 154 -15.14 12.29 10.91
C ASP A 154 -15.53 11.05 10.10
N LEU A 155 -16.80 10.94 9.71
CA LEU A 155 -17.28 9.83 8.89
C LEU A 155 -16.80 9.93 7.43
N ALA A 156 -16.31 11.09 6.97
CA ALA A 156 -15.69 11.21 5.66
C ALA A 156 -14.43 10.34 5.55
N GLN A 157 -13.84 9.93 6.67
CA GLN A 157 -12.77 8.95 6.74
C GLN A 157 -13.14 7.60 6.12
N LEU A 158 -14.43 7.26 5.98
CA LEU A 158 -14.88 6.01 5.34
C LEU A 158 -15.13 6.16 3.83
N SER A 159 -14.95 7.36 3.28
CA SER A 159 -15.13 7.59 1.84
C SER A 159 -14.03 6.94 1.00
N GLU A 160 -14.38 6.46 -0.19
CA GLU A 160 -13.42 5.93 -1.17
C GLU A 160 -12.38 6.98 -1.58
N LEU A 161 -12.77 8.25 -1.60
CA LEU A 161 -11.86 9.36 -1.87
C LEU A 161 -10.78 9.47 -0.80
N MET A 162 -11.14 9.39 0.49
CA MET A 162 -10.15 9.36 1.57
C MET A 162 -9.28 8.12 1.46
N ALA A 163 -9.86 6.93 1.24
CA ALA A 163 -9.09 5.70 1.07
C ALA A 163 -8.01 5.85 -0.02
N PHE A 164 -8.39 6.37 -1.19
CA PHE A 164 -7.46 6.62 -2.30
C PHE A 164 -6.36 7.62 -1.94
N GLN A 165 -6.70 8.76 -1.33
CA GLN A 165 -5.71 9.76 -0.90
C GLN A 165 -4.70 9.15 0.09
N LYS A 166 -5.19 8.34 1.02
CA LYS A 166 -4.35 7.65 2.00
C LYS A 166 -3.47 6.57 1.39
N THR A 167 -3.86 5.95 0.28
CA THR A 167 -2.97 5.05 -0.47
C THR A 167 -1.88 5.81 -1.24
N ALA A 168 -2.13 7.06 -1.64
CA ALA A 168 -1.16 7.87 -2.38
C ALA A 168 -0.08 8.53 -1.49
N GLU A 169 -0.38 8.81 -0.22
CA GLU A 169 0.55 9.44 0.73
C GLU A 169 1.91 8.70 0.85
N PRO A 170 1.95 7.37 1.07
CA PRO A 170 3.20 6.61 1.09
C PRO A 170 4.03 6.71 -0.19
N LEU A 171 3.38 6.80 -1.35
CA LEU A 171 4.07 6.90 -2.64
C LEU A 171 4.80 8.23 -2.78
N ASN A 172 4.21 9.31 -2.28
CA ASN A 172 4.86 10.61 -2.24
C ASN A 172 6.07 10.63 -1.29
N ALA A 173 6.01 9.85 -0.19
CA ALA A 173 7.11 9.75 0.77
C ALA A 173 8.35 9.02 0.23
N LEU A 174 8.25 8.27 -0.88
CA LEU A 174 9.38 7.56 -1.50
C LEU A 174 10.54 8.48 -1.89
N HIS A 175 10.25 9.74 -2.21
CA HIS A 175 11.28 10.71 -2.62
C HIS A 175 12.31 11.00 -1.53
N ASP A 176 11.90 10.94 -0.26
CA ASP A 176 12.73 11.29 0.89
C ASP A 176 13.12 10.09 1.75
N TYR A 177 12.90 8.85 1.27
CA TYR A 177 12.88 7.64 2.11
C TYR A 177 12.01 7.86 3.36
N GLY A 178 10.92 8.59 3.13
CA GLY A 178 10.19 9.32 4.15
C GLY A 178 9.46 8.40 5.10
N ARG A 179 9.45 8.84 6.34
CA ARG A 179 8.69 8.23 7.42
C ARG A 179 7.20 8.49 7.23
N LEU A 180 6.40 7.44 7.37
CA LEU A 180 4.94 7.55 7.43
C LEU A 180 4.53 7.84 8.87
N ASP A 181 4.06 9.06 9.12
CA ASP A 181 3.41 9.42 10.37
C ASP A 181 1.91 9.15 10.25
N ASP A 182 1.40 8.22 11.07
CA ASP A 182 0.05 7.69 10.96
C ASP A 182 -0.77 8.06 12.21
N GLN A 183 -1.77 8.93 12.03
CA GLN A 183 -2.85 9.20 13.01
C GLN A 183 -4.15 8.51 12.62
N GLU A 184 -4.10 7.68 11.58
CA GLU A 184 -5.26 7.25 10.82
C GLU A 184 -5.87 5.99 11.37
N PHE A 185 -5.08 5.10 11.98
CA PHE A 185 -5.64 3.91 12.61
C PHE A 185 -6.79 4.29 13.55
N GLU A 186 -6.55 5.22 14.48
CA GLU A 186 -7.57 5.62 15.44
C GLU A 186 -8.74 6.34 14.78
N SER A 187 -8.46 7.27 13.87
CA SER A 187 -9.49 8.03 13.16
C SER A 187 -10.40 7.11 12.35
N PHE A 188 -9.81 6.12 11.66
CA PHE A 188 -10.51 5.10 10.89
C PHE A 188 -11.35 4.18 11.76
N ALA A 189 -10.75 3.64 12.83
CA ALA A 189 -11.43 2.73 13.74
C ALA A 189 -12.59 3.43 14.47
N ARG A 190 -12.43 4.69 14.87
CA ARG A 190 -13.53 5.50 15.42
C ARG A 190 -14.65 5.69 14.40
N ALA A 191 -14.31 6.06 13.17
CA ALA A 191 -15.30 6.25 12.12
C ALA A 191 -16.07 4.96 11.82
N LEU A 192 -15.38 3.81 11.72
CA LEU A 192 -16.01 2.49 11.55
C LEU A 192 -16.92 2.14 12.72
N CYS A 193 -16.45 2.31 13.96
CA CYS A 193 -17.22 2.00 15.17
C CYS A 193 -18.49 2.86 15.25
N VAL A 194 -18.41 4.16 14.91
CA VAL A 194 -19.59 5.03 14.91
C VAL A 194 -20.52 4.69 13.76
N ALA A 195 -20.01 4.53 12.54
CA ALA A 195 -20.82 4.18 11.37
C ALA A 195 -21.63 2.90 11.59
N ALA A 196 -21.02 1.87 12.18
CA ALA A 196 -21.69 0.61 12.50
C ALA A 196 -22.81 0.74 13.56
N SER A 197 -22.80 1.83 14.35
CA SER A 197 -23.82 2.10 15.37
C SER A 197 -24.98 2.99 14.90
N LEU A 198 -24.82 3.66 13.75
CA LEU A 198 -25.84 4.55 13.21
C LEU A 198 -26.91 3.77 12.43
N PRO A 199 -28.18 4.21 12.46
CA PRO A 199 -29.23 3.60 11.64
C PRO A 199 -29.04 3.94 10.16
N ASN A 200 -29.40 3.02 9.26
CA ASN A 200 -29.43 3.26 7.82
C ASN A 200 -30.61 4.18 7.44
N GLU A 201 -30.45 5.00 6.40
CA GLU A 201 -31.58 5.74 5.85
C GLU A 201 -32.52 4.80 5.05
N PRO A 202 -33.84 5.03 5.08
CA PRO A 202 -34.78 4.23 4.31
C PRO A 202 -34.58 4.46 2.80
N GLY A 203 -34.14 3.43 2.09
CA GLY A 203 -33.89 3.47 0.65
C GLY A 203 -32.40 3.53 0.26
N GLU A 204 -31.47 3.60 1.22
CA GLU A 204 -30.07 3.29 0.95
C GLU A 204 -29.90 1.79 0.66
N ASP A 205 -29.20 1.46 -0.43
CA ASP A 205 -28.74 0.11 -0.73
C ASP A 205 -27.77 -0.35 0.36
N GLY A 206 -28.33 -0.93 1.43
CA GLY A 206 -27.63 -1.23 2.68
C GLY A 206 -26.44 -2.17 2.53
N GLU A 207 -26.29 -2.88 1.41
CA GLU A 207 -25.13 -3.76 1.14
C GLU A 207 -23.85 -2.97 0.84
N ALA A 208 -23.91 -1.88 0.06
CA ALA A 208 -22.72 -1.12 -0.30
C ALA A 208 -22.13 -0.35 0.90
N MET A 209 -22.99 0.15 1.79
CA MET A 209 -22.55 0.84 3.00
C MET A 209 -22.15 -0.13 4.12
N ARG A 210 -22.83 -1.27 4.28
CA ARG A 210 -22.42 -2.33 5.24
C ARG A 210 -21.09 -2.99 4.87
N ALA A 211 -20.82 -3.20 3.57
CA ALA A 211 -19.52 -3.68 3.12
C ALA A 211 -18.38 -2.67 3.39
N ARG A 212 -18.69 -1.36 3.43
CA ARG A 212 -17.72 -0.28 3.72
C ARG A 212 -17.53 -0.05 5.23
N ALA A 213 -18.50 -0.42 6.06
CA ALA A 213 -18.49 -0.22 7.51
C ALA A 213 -18.52 -1.56 8.27
N ASP A 214 -17.68 -2.51 7.86
CA ASP A 214 -17.53 -3.80 8.55
C ASP A 214 -16.67 -3.66 9.82
N TRP A 215 -17.28 -3.09 10.86
CA TRP A 215 -16.64 -2.97 12.17
C TRP A 215 -16.32 -4.33 12.79
N GLU A 216 -17.17 -5.35 12.58
CA GLU A 216 -16.99 -6.67 13.18
C GLU A 216 -15.81 -7.40 12.56
N GLY A 217 -15.70 -7.43 11.23
CA GLY A 217 -14.55 -8.00 10.52
C GLY A 217 -13.25 -7.24 10.79
N PHE A 218 -13.32 -5.90 10.87
CA PHE A 218 -12.19 -5.08 11.32
C PHE A 218 -11.75 -5.46 12.74
N LEU A 219 -12.69 -5.54 13.67
CA LEU A 219 -12.43 -5.85 15.08
C LEU A 219 -11.84 -7.25 15.24
N GLN A 220 -12.38 -8.24 14.53
CA GLN A 220 -11.86 -9.60 14.52
C GLN A 220 -10.40 -9.62 14.06
N THR A 221 -10.12 -9.01 12.92
CA THR A 221 -8.77 -9.00 12.32
C THR A 221 -7.77 -8.29 13.23
N VAL A 222 -8.16 -7.15 13.82
CA VAL A 222 -7.32 -6.43 14.79
C VAL A 222 -7.05 -7.28 16.02
N ASN A 223 -8.07 -7.92 16.60
CA ASN A 223 -7.93 -8.74 17.81
C ASN A 223 -7.05 -9.97 17.57
N GLU A 224 -7.12 -10.59 16.39
CA GLU A 224 -6.21 -11.67 16.00
C GLU A 224 -4.75 -11.20 15.95
N MET A 225 -4.50 -9.97 15.46
CA MET A 225 -3.15 -9.41 15.40
C MET A 225 -2.56 -9.00 16.74
N ILE A 226 -3.37 -8.48 17.66
CA ILE A 226 -2.88 -8.01 18.99
C ILE A 226 -3.14 -9.02 20.10
N ALA A 227 -3.53 -10.24 19.75
CA ALA A 227 -3.79 -11.31 20.70
C ALA A 227 -2.59 -11.47 21.66
N PRO A 228 -2.84 -11.66 22.97
CA PRO A 228 -4.13 -11.92 23.62
C PRO A 228 -4.90 -10.65 24.07
N LYS A 229 -4.57 -9.46 23.54
CA LYS A 229 -5.28 -8.21 23.86
C LYS A 229 -6.53 -8.07 22.99
N GLU A 230 -7.48 -7.24 23.43
CA GLU A 230 -8.73 -6.99 22.71
C GLU A 230 -8.97 -5.49 22.55
N LEU A 231 -9.24 -5.04 21.33
CA LEU A 231 -9.75 -3.70 21.07
C LEU A 231 -11.22 -3.61 21.54
N LEU A 232 -11.55 -2.52 22.24
CA LEU A 232 -12.89 -2.27 22.74
C LEU A 232 -13.60 -1.22 21.88
N PRO A 233 -14.91 -1.37 21.64
CA PRO A 233 -15.70 -0.34 20.96
C PRO A 233 -15.79 0.95 21.79
N LEU A 234 -16.14 2.03 21.10
CA LEU A 234 -16.46 3.31 21.75
C LEU A 234 -17.68 3.14 22.66
N THR A 235 -17.70 3.85 23.78
CA THR A 235 -18.85 3.84 24.70
C THR A 235 -19.25 5.27 25.06
N ARG A 236 -20.43 5.44 25.67
CA ARG A 236 -20.86 6.78 26.14
C ARG A 236 -19.89 7.41 27.15
N GLN A 237 -19.19 6.59 27.95
CA GLN A 237 -18.16 7.06 28.88
C GLN A 237 -16.83 7.37 28.20
N ASN A 238 -16.57 6.79 27.02
CA ASN A 238 -15.34 6.96 26.25
C ASN A 238 -15.71 7.10 24.76
N PRO A 239 -16.30 8.23 24.35
CA PRO A 239 -16.85 8.39 23.00
C PRO A 239 -15.77 8.61 21.94
N GLU A 240 -14.58 9.07 22.34
CA GLU A 240 -13.49 9.43 21.42
C GLU A 240 -12.22 8.58 21.66
N GLN A 241 -12.17 7.83 22.76
CA GLN A 241 -10.98 7.07 23.15
C GLN A 241 -11.16 5.59 22.84
N LEU A 242 -10.36 5.09 21.90
CA LEU A 242 -10.20 3.66 21.66
C LEU A 242 -9.39 3.07 22.81
N ARG A 243 -9.78 1.87 23.24
CA ARG A 243 -9.25 1.24 24.45
C ARG A 243 -8.91 -0.21 24.18
N ILE A 244 -7.87 -0.70 24.84
CA ILE A 244 -7.41 -2.07 24.76
C ILE A 244 -7.62 -2.76 26.11
N ARG A 245 -8.29 -3.91 26.11
CA ARG A 245 -8.35 -4.80 27.26
C ARG A 245 -7.17 -5.76 27.19
N ILE A 246 -6.42 -5.88 28.28
CA ILE A 246 -5.36 -6.90 28.41
C ILE A 246 -5.89 -8.13 29.18
N PRO A 247 -5.24 -9.30 29.09
CA PRO A 247 -5.70 -10.53 29.77
C PRO A 247 -5.85 -10.40 31.29
N ALA A 248 -5.07 -9.51 31.91
CA ALA A 248 -5.16 -9.23 33.34
C ALA A 248 -6.43 -8.45 33.75
N GLY A 249 -7.25 -8.03 32.77
CA GLY A 249 -8.52 -7.33 32.97
C GLY A 249 -8.40 -5.80 33.04
N SER A 250 -7.20 -5.24 33.10
CA SER A 250 -7.03 -3.79 32.99
C SER A 250 -7.28 -3.31 31.56
N VAL A 251 -7.66 -2.03 31.47
CA VAL A 251 -7.96 -1.36 30.21
C VAL A 251 -6.97 -0.20 30.05
N HIS A 252 -6.35 -0.15 28.89
CA HIS A 252 -5.30 0.80 28.54
C HIS A 252 -5.69 1.58 27.29
N ASP A 253 -5.02 2.70 27.06
CA ASP A 253 -5.10 3.41 25.78
C ASP A 253 -4.43 2.57 24.67
N VAL A 254 -4.88 2.70 23.42
CA VAL A 254 -4.19 2.15 22.24
C VAL A 254 -2.74 2.63 22.17
N GLN A 255 -2.45 3.84 22.64
CA GLN A 255 -1.10 4.39 22.70
C GLN A 255 -0.16 3.58 23.62
N GLU A 256 -0.71 2.86 24.61
CA GLU A 256 0.07 2.03 25.54
C GLU A 256 0.44 0.65 24.97
N LEU A 257 0.02 0.33 23.74
CA LEU A 257 0.47 -0.87 23.03
C LEU A 257 1.99 -0.86 22.82
N SER A 258 2.57 -2.04 22.59
CA SER A 258 3.98 -2.10 22.21
C SER A 258 4.22 -1.43 20.85
N SER A 259 5.46 -1.03 20.56
CA SER A 259 5.81 -0.46 19.24
C SER A 259 5.42 -1.41 18.11
N GLY A 260 5.64 -2.72 18.27
CA GLY A 260 5.31 -3.72 17.27
C GLY A 260 3.81 -3.88 17.03
N GLU A 261 3.01 -3.87 18.09
CA GLU A 261 1.56 -3.91 17.95
C GLU A 261 1.03 -2.65 17.25
N ARG A 262 1.57 -1.47 17.57
CA ARG A 262 1.20 -0.24 16.85
C ARG A 262 1.57 -0.31 15.36
N GLN A 263 2.70 -0.91 15.01
CA GLN A 263 3.08 -1.15 13.61
C GLN A 263 2.09 -2.07 12.89
N ALA A 264 1.72 -3.18 13.53
CA ALA A 264 0.71 -4.10 13.04
C ALA A 264 -0.64 -3.39 12.77
N LEU A 265 -1.08 -2.54 13.69
CA LEU A 265 -2.32 -1.76 13.54
C LEU A 265 -2.27 -0.78 12.34
N ILE A 266 -1.13 -0.14 12.09
CA ILE A 266 -0.94 0.72 10.91
C ILE A 266 -1.06 -0.12 9.63
N ILE A 267 -0.34 -1.24 9.57
CA ILE A 267 -0.34 -2.12 8.39
C ILE A 267 -1.76 -2.59 8.07
N ILE A 268 -2.45 -3.13 9.07
CA ILE A 268 -3.77 -3.73 8.84
C ILE A 268 -4.83 -2.69 8.50
N SER A 269 -4.83 -1.52 9.14
CA SER A 269 -5.80 -0.48 8.82
C SER A 269 -5.62 0.05 7.39
N ARG A 270 -4.39 0.17 6.90
CA ARG A 270 -4.12 0.57 5.51
C ARG A 270 -4.56 -0.51 4.51
N VAL A 271 -4.30 -1.78 4.81
CA VAL A 271 -4.73 -2.90 3.97
C VAL A 271 -6.26 -3.00 3.93
N LEU A 272 -6.93 -2.93 5.08
CA LEU A 272 -8.40 -3.00 5.16
C LEU A 272 -9.07 -1.77 4.52
N ARG A 273 -8.49 -0.58 4.69
CA ARG A 273 -8.98 0.66 4.08
C ARG A 273 -8.85 0.65 2.56
N ALA A 274 -7.76 0.12 2.01
CA ALA A 274 -7.60 -0.02 0.57
C ALA A 274 -8.72 -0.89 -0.01
N GLY A 275 -9.23 -1.86 0.76
CA GLY A 275 -10.42 -2.62 0.43
C GLY A 275 -10.20 -3.65 -0.68
N ALA A 276 -11.28 -4.35 -1.04
CA ALA A 276 -11.27 -5.35 -2.09
C ALA A 276 -11.17 -4.67 -3.48
N GLY A 277 -10.08 -4.91 -4.20
CA GLY A 277 -9.90 -4.39 -5.56
C GLY A 277 -8.45 -4.11 -5.93
N HIS A 278 -7.58 -3.89 -4.94
CA HIS A 278 -6.14 -3.74 -5.18
C HIS A 278 -5.50 -5.08 -5.53
N SER A 279 -4.60 -5.07 -6.54
CA SER A 279 -3.89 -6.28 -6.98
C SER A 279 -2.50 -6.43 -6.38
N LEU A 280 -1.93 -5.36 -5.79
CA LEU A 280 -0.56 -5.37 -5.29
C LEU A 280 -0.46 -4.54 -3.99
N VAL A 281 0.07 -5.18 -2.95
CA VAL A 281 0.44 -4.56 -1.67
C VAL A 281 1.93 -4.79 -1.46
N LEU A 282 2.69 -3.72 -1.27
CA LEU A 282 4.12 -3.73 -0.99
C LEU A 282 4.36 -3.19 0.41
N ILE A 283 4.98 -4.00 1.26
CA ILE A 283 5.30 -3.64 2.65
C ILE A 283 6.81 -3.71 2.80
N ASP A 284 7.43 -2.57 3.08
CA ASP A 284 8.87 -2.49 3.38
C ASP A 284 9.12 -2.72 4.86
N GLU A 285 10.12 -3.56 5.16
CA GLU A 285 10.45 -4.07 6.50
C GLU A 285 9.21 -4.31 7.38
N PRO A 286 8.37 -5.30 7.04
CA PRO A 286 7.14 -5.59 7.80
C PRO A 286 7.42 -5.97 9.26
N ASP A 287 8.61 -6.50 9.52
CA ASP A 287 9.14 -6.92 10.80
C ASP A 287 9.80 -5.80 11.61
N ALA A 288 10.03 -4.63 10.99
CA ALA A 288 10.60 -3.49 11.68
C ALA A 288 9.76 -3.17 12.93
N TYR A 289 10.39 -3.32 14.09
CA TYR A 289 9.81 -3.08 15.42
C TYR A 289 8.74 -4.07 15.89
N LEU A 290 8.47 -5.18 15.17
CA LEU A 290 7.57 -6.25 15.64
C LEU A 290 8.18 -6.95 16.87
N HIS A 291 7.33 -7.24 17.87
CA HIS A 291 7.73 -8.08 18.99
C HIS A 291 7.95 -9.52 18.47
N PRO A 292 8.93 -10.30 18.98
CA PRO A 292 9.28 -11.64 18.46
C PRO A 292 8.11 -12.64 18.37
N GLN A 293 7.01 -12.39 19.08
CA GLN A 293 5.79 -13.21 19.04
C GLN A 293 4.93 -12.98 17.77
N LEU A 294 5.14 -11.88 17.05
CA LEU A 294 4.46 -11.53 15.80
C LEU A 294 5.32 -11.80 14.56
N SER A 295 6.58 -12.22 14.74
CA SER A 295 7.42 -12.70 13.66
C SER A 295 7.19 -14.19 13.51
N PRO A 296 6.52 -14.69 12.46
CA PRO A 296 6.55 -16.11 12.18
C PRO A 296 8.00 -16.54 11.92
N ASP A 297 8.37 -17.75 12.35
CA ASP A 297 9.62 -18.37 11.93
C ASP A 297 9.68 -18.32 10.39
N PRO A 298 10.79 -17.86 9.78
CA PRO A 298 10.88 -17.79 8.33
C PRO A 298 10.74 -19.22 7.77
N PRO A 299 9.96 -19.41 6.68
CA PRO A 299 9.93 -20.69 5.98
C PRO A 299 11.35 -21.03 5.49
N PRO A 300 11.69 -22.33 5.36
CA PRO A 300 13.03 -22.75 4.98
C PRO A 300 13.44 -22.14 3.63
N LEU A 301 14.57 -21.44 3.66
CA LEU A 301 15.22 -20.81 2.51
C LEU A 301 15.42 -21.81 1.37
N ILE A 302 14.74 -21.61 0.24
CA ILE A 302 15.14 -22.20 -1.04
C ILE A 302 16.13 -21.23 -1.69
N CYS A 303 17.40 -21.35 -1.32
CA CYS A 303 18.50 -20.78 -2.11
C CYS A 303 18.73 -21.68 -3.33
N GLY A 304 18.20 -21.27 -4.49
CA GLY A 304 18.70 -21.73 -5.78
C GLY A 304 20.12 -21.19 -5.98
N ARG A 305 21.05 -22.08 -6.33
CA ARG A 305 22.44 -21.76 -6.68
C ARG A 305 22.54 -21.09 -8.04
#